data_AF-A0A8S2AWT0-F1
#
_entry.id   AF-A0A8S2AWT0-F1
#
_cell.length_a   1.000
_cell.length_b   1.000
_cell.length_c   1.000
_cell.angle_alpha   90.00
_cell.angle_beta   90.00
_cell.angle_gamma   90.00
#
_symmetry.space_group_name_H-M   'P 1'
#
loop_
_entity.id
_entity.type
_entity.pdbx_description
1 polymer ?
#
loop_
_entity_poly.entity_id
_entity_poly.type
_entity_poly.pdbx_seq_one_letter_code
_entity_poly.pdbx_strand_id
1 'polypeptide(L)'
;MTTQAMFQTKFTNLEFPKFSTGDPTTWLSKANQFFAYQDIPEDHHRVQLASYHLEDEAYQWWLAMTKTIKEDNTVITWNVFEGEMLVRFGSTEDFDEALCKIKQTGSLEDYLLEFERLLSKVNGWTQKALVGTFMGGLHTSISDSIRMFRPQSVKDVIMLARMRDEQLQKAKKSSANN
;
A
#
# COMPACT_ATOMS: atom_id res chain seq x y z
N MET A 1 -38.00 -29.80 -7.82
CA MET A 1 -36.76 -30.03 -8.58
C MET A 1 -36.34 -28.70 -9.16
N THR A 2 -35.31 -28.08 -8.59
CA THR A 2 -34.75 -26.84 -9.14
C THR A 2 -33.24 -26.99 -9.11
N THR A 3 -32.67 -27.23 -10.28
CA THR A 3 -31.24 -27.38 -10.52
C THR A 3 -30.58 -26.02 -10.31
N GLN A 4 -29.76 -25.89 -9.27
CA GLN A 4 -28.96 -24.69 -9.05
C GLN A 4 -27.74 -24.79 -9.97
N ALA A 5 -27.61 -23.82 -10.87
CA ALA A 5 -26.51 -23.74 -11.83
C ALA A 5 -25.18 -23.72 -11.07
N MET A 6 -24.30 -24.69 -11.39
CA MET A 6 -22.92 -24.67 -10.94
C MET A 6 -22.24 -23.47 -11.61
N PHE A 7 -21.88 -22.45 -10.83
CA PHE A 7 -20.93 -21.44 -11.26
C PHE A 7 -19.57 -22.12 -11.39
N GLN A 8 -19.31 -22.69 -12.57
CA GLN A 8 -17.98 -23.11 -12.98
C GLN A 8 -17.20 -21.85 -13.38
N THR A 9 -16.81 -21.06 -12.38
CA THR A 9 -15.89 -19.95 -12.61
C THR A 9 -14.52 -20.58 -12.82
N LYS A 10 -13.99 -20.48 -14.04
CA LYS A 10 -12.58 -20.76 -14.33
C LYS A 10 -11.74 -19.90 -13.38
N PHE A 11 -11.25 -20.49 -12.29
CA PHE A 11 -10.29 -19.86 -11.41
C PHE A 11 -9.10 -19.43 -12.28
N THR A 12 -8.87 -18.13 -12.38
CA THR A 12 -7.62 -17.60 -12.91
C THR A 12 -6.50 -18.25 -12.10
N ASN A 13 -5.60 -18.98 -12.76
CA ASN A 13 -4.39 -19.48 -12.11
C ASN A 13 -3.59 -18.25 -11.67
N LEU A 14 -3.75 -17.85 -10.40
CA LEU A 14 -3.03 -16.72 -9.84
C LEU A 14 -1.56 -17.13 -9.78
N GLU A 15 -0.68 -16.37 -10.41
CA GLU A 15 0.76 -16.63 -10.33
C GLU A 15 1.33 -15.99 -9.06
N PHE A 16 2.25 -16.68 -8.42
CA PHE A 16 2.94 -16.14 -7.26
C PHE A 16 3.90 -15.01 -7.71
N PRO A 17 3.91 -13.84 -7.03
CA PRO A 17 4.72 -12.72 -7.46
C PRO A 17 6.22 -13.01 -7.30
N LYS A 18 7.04 -12.48 -8.22
CA LYS A 18 8.51 -12.56 -8.16
C LYS A 18 9.12 -11.29 -7.57
N PHE A 19 10.26 -11.41 -6.90
CA PHE A 19 10.98 -10.27 -6.33
C PHE A 19 12.49 -10.43 -6.50
N SER A 20 13.16 -9.37 -6.95
CA SER A 20 14.61 -9.34 -7.15
C SER A 20 15.30 -8.23 -6.36
N THR A 21 14.78 -6.99 -6.43
CA THR A 21 15.36 -5.81 -5.76
C THR A 21 14.30 -4.71 -5.58
N GLY A 22 14.64 -3.67 -4.80
CA GLY A 22 13.76 -2.54 -4.48
C GLY A 22 12.93 -2.75 -3.21
N ASP A 23 12.01 -1.82 -2.92
CA ASP A 23 11.17 -1.89 -1.72
C ASP A 23 10.21 -3.11 -1.78
N PRO A 24 10.29 -4.06 -0.84
CA PRO A 24 9.52 -5.30 -0.87
C PRO A 24 8.05 -5.12 -0.45
N THR A 25 7.63 -3.93 0.03
CA THR A 25 6.29 -3.73 0.63
C THR A 25 5.15 -4.15 -0.30
N THR A 26 5.20 -3.73 -1.57
CA THR A 26 4.19 -4.10 -2.57
C THR A 26 4.20 -5.60 -2.87
N TRP A 27 5.38 -6.21 -2.91
CA TRP A 27 5.52 -7.64 -3.16
C TRP A 27 5.00 -8.47 -1.98
N LEU A 28 5.34 -8.08 -0.74
CA LEU A 28 4.87 -8.68 0.50
C LEU A 28 3.34 -8.64 0.58
N SER A 29 2.74 -7.49 0.27
CA SER A 29 1.28 -7.35 0.21
C SER A 29 0.64 -8.30 -0.81
N LYS A 30 1.22 -8.42 -2.01
CA LYS A 30 0.73 -9.36 -3.04
C LYS A 30 0.92 -10.82 -2.63
N ALA A 31 2.04 -11.16 -1.98
CA ALA A 31 2.28 -12.50 -1.44
C ALA A 31 1.25 -12.86 -0.37
N ASN A 32 0.96 -11.94 0.57
CA ASN A 32 -0.08 -12.13 1.59
C ASN A 32 -1.47 -12.32 0.98
N GLN A 33 -1.82 -11.55 -0.05
CA GLN A 33 -3.08 -11.73 -0.79
C GLN A 33 -3.14 -13.10 -1.48
N PHE A 34 -2.04 -13.54 -2.09
CA PHE A 34 -1.95 -14.86 -2.69
C PHE A 34 -2.17 -15.96 -1.65
N PHE A 35 -1.48 -15.88 -0.49
CA PHE A 35 -1.60 -16.87 0.57
C PHE A 35 -3.02 -16.95 1.12
N ALA A 36 -3.66 -15.79 1.33
CA ALA A 36 -5.05 -15.73 1.77
C ALA A 36 -6.02 -16.31 0.73
N TYR A 37 -5.77 -16.08 -0.56
CA TYR A 37 -6.62 -16.62 -1.63
C TYR A 37 -6.48 -18.13 -1.81
N GLN A 38 -5.28 -18.68 -1.59
CA GLN A 38 -4.98 -20.10 -1.72
C GLN A 38 -5.10 -20.87 -0.40
N ASP A 39 -5.58 -20.23 0.67
CA ASP A 39 -5.67 -20.79 2.03
C ASP A 39 -4.36 -21.42 2.52
N ILE A 40 -3.21 -20.79 2.19
CA ILE A 40 -1.90 -21.30 2.59
C ILE A 40 -1.68 -20.98 4.09
N PRO A 41 -1.47 -22.00 4.94
CA PRO A 41 -1.23 -21.80 6.37
C PRO A 41 -0.06 -20.85 6.62
N GLU A 42 -0.08 -20.11 7.73
CA GLU A 42 1.08 -19.35 8.17
C GLU A 42 2.29 -20.28 8.43
N ASP A 43 3.46 -19.67 8.60
CA ASP A 43 4.73 -20.34 8.89
C ASP A 43 5.50 -20.86 7.66
N HIS A 44 6.16 -22.01 7.83
CA HIS A 44 7.22 -22.51 6.95
C HIS A 44 6.79 -22.66 5.49
N HIS A 45 5.52 -23.01 5.20
CA HIS A 45 5.04 -23.16 3.82
C HIS A 45 5.01 -21.83 3.04
N ARG A 46 4.63 -20.72 3.69
CA ARG A 46 4.66 -19.39 3.07
C ARG A 46 6.08 -18.97 2.75
N VAL A 47 7.00 -19.17 3.71
CA VAL A 47 8.43 -18.87 3.54
C VAL A 47 9.05 -19.72 2.43
N GLN A 48 8.72 -21.01 2.34
CA GLN A 48 9.18 -21.88 1.25
C GLN A 48 8.70 -21.40 -0.12
N LEU A 49 7.41 -21.09 -0.27
CA LEU A 49 6.86 -20.64 -1.55
C LEU A 49 7.41 -19.26 -1.96
N ALA A 50 7.47 -18.34 -1.01
CA ALA A 50 8.02 -17.00 -1.18
C ALA A 50 9.49 -17.03 -1.60
N SER A 51 10.32 -17.77 -0.85
CA SER A 51 11.75 -17.87 -1.12
C SER A 51 12.08 -18.52 -2.47
N TYR A 52 11.25 -19.45 -2.93
CA TYR A 52 11.37 -20.06 -4.25
C TYR A 52 11.19 -19.04 -5.39
N HIS A 53 10.37 -17.99 -5.18
CA HIS A 53 10.10 -16.95 -6.17
C HIS A 53 10.96 -15.69 -5.99
N LEU A 54 11.96 -15.74 -5.12
CA LEU A 54 13.01 -14.73 -5.08
C LEU A 54 13.96 -14.95 -6.25
N GLU A 55 14.40 -13.85 -6.86
CA GLU A 55 15.30 -13.83 -7.99
C GLU A 55 16.54 -12.98 -7.67
N ASP A 56 17.63 -13.20 -8.41
CA ASP A 56 18.85 -12.39 -8.38
C ASP A 56 19.35 -12.05 -6.96
N GLU A 57 19.42 -10.76 -6.63
CA GLU A 57 19.94 -10.25 -5.35
C GLU A 57 19.15 -10.78 -4.15
N ALA A 58 17.81 -10.78 -4.23
CA ALA A 58 16.96 -11.30 -3.16
C ALA A 58 17.19 -12.79 -2.91
N TYR A 59 17.37 -13.58 -3.96
CA TYR A 59 17.67 -15.01 -3.80
C TYR A 59 19.03 -15.25 -3.16
N GLN A 60 20.07 -14.50 -3.55
CA GLN A 60 21.40 -14.61 -2.94
C GLN A 60 21.38 -14.23 -1.46
N TRP A 61 20.65 -13.17 -1.11
CA TRP A 61 20.43 -12.78 0.28
C TRP A 61 19.77 -13.90 1.09
N TRP A 62 18.72 -14.53 0.55
CA TRP A 62 18.03 -15.62 1.23
C TRP A 62 18.94 -16.84 1.46
N LEU A 63 19.80 -17.19 0.49
CA LEU A 63 20.80 -18.25 0.65
C LEU A 63 21.83 -17.92 1.74
N ALA A 64 22.24 -16.66 1.88
CA ALA A 64 23.15 -16.23 2.95
C ALA A 64 22.46 -16.30 4.32
N MET A 65 21.24 -15.78 4.42
CA MET A 65 20.44 -15.76 5.65
C MET A 65 20.14 -17.17 6.18
N THR A 66 19.76 -18.10 5.28
CA THR A 66 19.48 -19.48 5.70
C THR A 66 20.72 -20.24 6.13
N LYS A 67 21.93 -19.83 5.72
CA LYS A 67 23.18 -20.42 6.23
C LYS A 67 23.44 -20.01 7.68
N THR A 68 23.22 -18.74 8.01
CA THR A 68 23.44 -18.23 9.37
C THR A 68 22.39 -18.79 10.34
N ILE A 69 21.11 -18.82 9.96
CA ILE A 69 20.04 -19.32 10.85
C ILE A 69 20.07 -20.84 11.04
N LYS A 70 20.61 -21.60 10.08
CA LYS A 70 20.77 -23.07 10.22
C LYS A 70 21.71 -23.46 11.35
N GLU A 71 22.65 -22.61 11.73
CA GLU A 71 23.51 -22.84 12.89
C GLU A 71 22.70 -22.82 14.21
N ASP A 72 21.57 -22.08 14.23
CA ASP A 72 20.68 -21.90 15.38
C ASP A 72 19.45 -22.83 15.40
N ASN A 73 19.34 -23.75 14.42
CA ASN A 73 18.26 -24.76 14.29
C ASN A 73 16.82 -24.21 14.39
N THR A 74 16.62 -22.92 14.07
CA THR A 74 15.37 -22.20 14.26
C THR A 74 14.52 -22.20 12.98
N VAL A 75 13.23 -22.54 13.11
CA VAL A 75 12.27 -22.45 11.99
C VAL A 75 11.95 -20.97 11.74
N ILE A 76 12.18 -20.51 10.51
CA ILE A 76 11.85 -19.14 10.11
C ILE A 76 10.35 -19.05 9.85
N THR A 77 9.65 -18.28 10.69
CA THR A 77 8.23 -17.97 10.49
C THR A 77 8.07 -16.90 9.42
N TRP A 78 6.85 -16.78 8.87
CA TRP A 78 6.55 -15.75 7.86
C TRP A 78 6.86 -14.34 8.38
N ASN A 79 6.44 -14.01 9.61
CA ASN A 79 6.69 -12.70 10.20
C ASN A 79 8.19 -12.36 10.32
N VAL A 80 9.04 -13.34 10.65
CA VAL A 80 10.49 -13.15 10.68
C VAL A 80 11.02 -12.89 9.28
N PHE A 81 10.57 -13.67 8.29
CA PHE A 81 10.94 -13.48 6.89
C PHE A 81 10.56 -12.08 6.36
N GLU A 82 9.34 -11.60 6.65
CA GLU A 82 8.91 -10.24 6.26
C GLU A 82 9.79 -9.16 6.91
N GLY A 83 10.03 -9.29 8.22
CA GLY A 83 10.86 -8.35 8.96
C GLY A 83 12.28 -8.26 8.41
N GLU A 84 12.91 -9.40 8.16
CA GLU A 84 14.26 -9.46 7.61
C GLU A 84 14.35 -8.91 6.18
N MET A 85 13.31 -9.13 5.35
CA MET A 85 13.25 -8.50 4.04
C MET A 85 13.11 -6.98 4.12
N LEU A 86 12.30 -6.47 5.04
CA LEU A 86 12.18 -5.03 5.27
C LEU A 86 13.49 -4.43 5.80
N VAL A 87 14.24 -5.15 6.64
CA VAL A 87 15.57 -4.70 7.09
C VAL A 87 16.56 -4.62 5.94
N ARG A 88 16.54 -5.59 5.02
CA ARG A 88 17.50 -5.66 3.90
C ARG A 88 17.15 -4.73 2.73
N PHE A 89 15.88 -4.72 2.34
CA PHE A 89 15.39 -4.12 1.09
C PHE A 89 14.37 -3.00 1.31
N GLY A 90 13.84 -2.87 2.52
CA GLY A 90 12.88 -1.83 2.86
C GLY A 90 13.46 -0.42 2.74
N SER A 91 12.57 0.55 2.58
CA SER A 91 12.95 1.95 2.66
C SER A 91 13.40 2.31 4.07
N THR A 92 14.38 3.20 4.18
CA THR A 92 14.74 3.84 5.45
C THR A 92 13.83 5.04 5.77
N GLU A 93 12.88 5.34 4.90
CA GLU A 93 11.87 6.38 5.09
C GLU A 93 10.94 6.04 6.26
N ASP A 94 10.79 6.96 7.20
CA ASP A 94 9.73 6.90 8.20
C ASP A 94 8.41 7.31 7.54
N PHE A 95 7.60 6.32 7.18
CA PHE A 95 6.34 6.54 6.46
C PHE A 95 5.28 7.23 7.34
N ASP A 96 5.33 7.06 8.66
CA ASP A 96 4.43 7.76 9.59
C ASP A 96 4.77 9.25 9.63
N GLU A 97 6.06 9.59 9.72
CA GLU A 97 6.54 10.96 9.65
C GLU A 97 6.23 11.60 8.28
N ALA A 98 6.51 10.88 7.20
CA ALA A 98 6.24 11.34 5.84
C ALA A 98 4.74 11.58 5.62
N LEU A 99 3.87 10.67 6.06
CA LEU A 99 2.42 10.85 6.00
C LEU A 99 1.98 12.07 6.81
N CYS A 100 2.49 12.24 8.04
CA CYS A 100 2.15 13.39 8.89
C CYS A 100 2.54 14.74 8.25
N LYS A 101 3.63 14.76 7.46
CA LYS A 101 4.18 15.98 6.84
C LYS A 101 3.73 16.17 5.39
N ILE A 102 2.90 15.30 4.84
CA ILE A 102 2.49 15.35 3.44
C ILE A 102 1.89 16.72 3.07
N LYS A 103 2.27 17.25 1.91
CA LYS A 103 1.78 18.52 1.37
C LYS A 103 1.47 18.42 -0.12
N GLN A 104 0.37 19.02 -0.54
CA GLN A 104 0.05 19.21 -1.95
C GLN A 104 0.96 20.29 -2.53
N THR A 105 1.94 19.86 -3.33
CA THR A 105 2.85 20.75 -4.07
C THR A 105 2.46 20.92 -5.54
N GLY A 106 1.69 19.96 -6.08
CA GLY A 106 1.27 19.91 -7.47
C GLY A 106 -0.25 19.74 -7.61
N SER A 107 -0.65 18.87 -8.55
CA SER A 107 -2.07 18.58 -8.78
C SER A 107 -2.69 17.86 -7.57
N LEU A 108 -4.02 17.91 -7.47
CA LEU A 108 -4.73 17.12 -6.46
C LEU A 108 -4.50 15.62 -6.67
N GLU A 109 -4.36 15.17 -7.92
CA GLU A 109 -4.15 13.76 -8.24
C GLU A 109 -2.76 13.27 -7.81
N ASP A 110 -1.71 14.07 -8.00
CA ASP A 110 -0.36 13.73 -7.50
C ASP A 110 -0.36 13.62 -5.97
N TYR A 111 -1.08 14.52 -5.29
CA TYR A 111 -1.23 14.48 -3.84
C TYR A 111 -2.01 13.25 -3.36
N LEU A 112 -3.08 12.86 -4.07
CA LEU A 112 -3.85 11.66 -3.77
C LEU A 112 -2.99 10.39 -3.91
N LEU A 113 -2.26 10.27 -5.01
CA LEU A 113 -1.37 9.13 -5.26
C LEU A 113 -0.29 9.01 -4.18
N GLU A 114 0.32 10.13 -3.78
CA GLU A 114 1.33 10.12 -2.74
C GLU A 114 0.75 9.80 -1.35
N PHE A 115 -0.44 10.32 -1.05
CA PHE A 115 -1.15 10.00 0.18
C PHE A 115 -1.49 8.51 0.27
N GLU A 116 -1.99 7.91 -0.81
CA GLU A 116 -2.30 6.48 -0.88
C GLU A 116 -1.02 5.63 -0.80
N ARG A 117 0.06 6.06 -1.45
CA ARG A 117 1.37 5.40 -1.34
C ARG A 117 1.84 5.34 0.11
N LEU A 118 1.82 6.47 0.82
CA LEU A 118 2.22 6.54 2.23
C LEU A 118 1.27 5.76 3.14
N LEU A 119 -0.04 5.92 2.95
CA LEU A 119 -1.06 5.20 3.71
C LEU A 119 -0.92 3.68 3.59
N SER A 120 -0.52 3.18 2.42
CA SER A 120 -0.34 1.74 2.19
C SER A 120 0.81 1.11 3.01
N LYS A 121 1.67 1.94 3.61
CA LYS A 121 2.88 1.52 4.33
C LYS A 121 2.84 1.78 5.83
N VAL A 122 1.81 2.46 6.32
CA VAL A 122 1.64 2.77 7.75
C VAL A 122 0.52 1.94 8.36
N ASN A 123 0.59 1.70 9.66
CA ASN A 123 -0.43 0.97 10.42
C ASN A 123 -0.85 1.76 11.67
N GLY A 124 -2.04 1.48 12.21
CA GLY A 124 -2.50 2.08 13.48
C GLY A 124 -3.05 3.50 13.41
N TRP A 125 -3.12 4.12 12.23
CA TRP A 125 -3.74 5.43 12.06
C TRP A 125 -5.27 5.38 12.20
N THR A 126 -5.82 6.26 13.03
CA THR A 126 -7.28 6.42 13.14
C THR A 126 -7.82 7.18 11.93
N GLN A 127 -9.09 6.91 11.54
CA GLN A 127 -9.76 7.69 10.48
C GLN A 127 -9.73 9.20 10.74
N LYS A 128 -9.89 9.61 12.01
CA LYS A 128 -9.81 11.03 12.40
C LYS A 128 -8.42 11.62 12.12
N ALA A 129 -7.35 10.88 12.43
CA ALA A 129 -5.99 11.31 12.14
C ALA A 129 -5.73 11.40 10.64
N LEU A 130 -6.18 10.39 9.86
CA LEU A 130 -6.04 10.40 8.39
C LEU A 130 -6.78 11.57 7.74
N VAL A 131 -8.02 11.84 8.16
CA VAL A 131 -8.79 13.00 7.71
C VAL A 131 -8.08 14.30 8.04
N GLY A 132 -7.57 14.44 9.27
CA GLY A 132 -6.84 15.62 9.72
C GLY A 132 -5.57 15.86 8.91
N THR A 133 -4.78 14.81 8.69
CA THR A 133 -3.54 14.86 7.90
C THR A 133 -3.82 15.18 6.44
N PHE A 134 -4.80 14.52 5.83
CA PHE A 134 -5.20 14.81 4.45
C PHE A 134 -5.64 16.27 4.30
N MET A 135 -6.55 16.73 5.16
CA MET A 135 -7.04 18.11 5.16
C MET A 135 -5.92 19.14 5.40
N GLY A 136 -4.95 18.81 6.26
CA GLY A 136 -3.82 19.68 6.58
C GLY A 136 -2.73 19.68 5.50
N GLY A 137 -2.68 18.65 4.67
CA GLY A 137 -1.74 18.56 3.54
C GLY A 137 -2.25 19.22 2.25
N LEU A 138 -3.58 19.27 2.06
CA LEU A 138 -4.21 19.94 0.92
C LEU A 138 -3.82 21.42 0.79
N HIS A 139 -3.85 21.91 -0.44
CA HIS A 139 -3.73 23.33 -0.72
C HIS A 139 -4.90 24.12 -0.09
N THR A 140 -4.60 25.28 0.50
CA THR A 140 -5.57 26.06 1.29
C THR A 140 -6.82 26.45 0.52
N SER A 141 -6.67 26.74 -0.79
CA SER A 141 -7.82 27.05 -1.67
C SER A 141 -8.87 25.93 -1.73
N ILE A 142 -8.45 24.68 -1.53
CA ILE A 142 -9.32 23.51 -1.47
C ILE A 142 -9.74 23.28 -0.02
N SER A 143 -8.78 23.15 0.91
CA SER A 143 -9.04 22.74 2.29
C SER A 143 -10.01 23.67 3.02
N ASP A 144 -9.88 24.99 2.83
CA ASP A 144 -10.71 25.98 3.53
C ASP A 144 -12.17 25.94 3.06
N SER A 145 -12.37 25.65 1.78
CA SER A 145 -13.71 25.53 1.20
C SER A 145 -14.43 24.27 1.70
N ILE A 146 -13.70 23.17 1.92
CA ILE A 146 -14.32 21.90 2.30
C ILE A 146 -14.42 21.71 3.82
N ARG A 147 -13.68 22.50 4.60
CA ARG A 147 -13.67 22.43 6.08
C ARG A 147 -15.05 22.59 6.71
N MET A 148 -15.91 23.44 6.12
CA MET A 148 -17.26 23.69 6.63
C MET A 148 -18.15 22.43 6.64
N PHE A 149 -17.89 21.48 5.74
CA PHE A 149 -18.66 20.24 5.64
C PHE A 149 -18.27 19.19 6.68
N ARG A 150 -17.18 19.42 7.44
CA ARG A 150 -16.70 18.54 8.51
C ARG A 150 -16.63 17.06 8.08
N PRO A 151 -15.87 16.73 7.03
CA PRO A 151 -15.75 15.36 6.57
C PRO A 151 -15.27 14.42 7.70
N GLN A 152 -15.81 13.20 7.75
CA GLN A 152 -15.55 12.23 8.82
C GLN A 152 -14.75 11.01 8.36
N SER A 153 -14.58 10.86 7.05
CA SER A 153 -13.78 9.79 6.45
C SER A 153 -12.85 10.32 5.37
N VAL A 154 -11.76 9.61 5.10
CA VAL A 154 -10.85 9.91 3.99
C VAL A 154 -11.62 9.99 2.66
N LYS A 155 -12.59 9.07 2.45
CA LYS A 155 -13.46 9.07 1.27
C LYS A 155 -14.23 10.39 1.11
N ASP A 156 -14.80 10.91 2.19
CA ASP A 156 -15.55 12.18 2.15
C ASP A 156 -14.63 13.35 1.79
N VAL A 157 -13.44 13.40 2.40
CA VAL A 157 -12.46 14.46 2.11
C VAL A 157 -12.04 14.42 0.65
N ILE A 158 -11.72 13.24 0.11
CA ILE A 158 -11.32 13.06 -1.29
C ILE A 158 -12.43 13.52 -2.23
N MET A 159 -13.67 13.12 -1.98
CA MET A 159 -14.82 13.51 -2.80
C MET A 159 -14.99 15.04 -2.82
N LEU A 160 -14.99 15.67 -1.64
CA LEU A 160 -15.15 17.12 -1.52
C LEU A 160 -13.97 17.88 -2.16
N ALA A 161 -12.73 17.39 -1.97
CA ALA A 161 -11.54 17.98 -2.56
C ALA A 161 -11.60 17.95 -4.09
N ARG A 162 -11.99 16.82 -4.69
CA ARG A 162 -12.17 16.68 -6.15
C ARG A 162 -13.21 17.65 -6.70
N MET A 163 -14.39 17.70 -6.08
CA MET A 163 -15.43 18.64 -6.47
C MET A 163 -14.95 20.10 -6.43
N ARG A 164 -14.16 20.46 -5.41
CA ARG A 164 -13.65 21.82 -5.26
C ARG A 164 -12.54 22.14 -6.26
N ASP A 165 -11.61 21.22 -6.49
CA ASP A 165 -10.53 21.41 -7.46
C ASP A 165 -11.11 21.61 -8.88
N GLU A 166 -12.09 20.80 -9.28
CA GLU A 166 -12.78 20.96 -10.57
C GLU A 166 -13.39 22.36 -10.77
N GLN A 167 -14.02 22.92 -9.72
CA GLN A 167 -14.58 24.27 -9.77
C GLN A 167 -13.47 25.32 -9.96
N LEU A 168 -12.33 25.17 -9.27
CA LEU A 168 -11.20 26.08 -9.39
C LEU A 168 -10.56 26.00 -10.78
N GLN A 169 -10.43 24.80 -11.35
CA GLN A 169 -9.90 24.63 -12.70
C GLN A 169 -10.81 25.24 -13.77
N LYS A 170 -12.14 25.09 -13.63
CA LYS A 170 -13.12 25.73 -14.52
C LYS A 170 -13.03 27.25 -14.45
N ALA A 171 -12.94 27.82 -13.24
CA ALA A 171 -12.82 29.26 -13.05
C ALA A 171 -11.53 29.83 -13.68
N LYS A 172 -10.39 29.15 -13.52
CA LYS A 172 -9.12 29.56 -14.15
C LYS A 172 -9.20 29.56 -15.68
N LYS A 173 -9.83 28.54 -16.28
CA LYS A 173 -10.02 28.46 -17.74
C LYS A 173 -10.92 29.59 -18.26
N SER A 174 -12.01 29.93 -17.55
CA SER A 174 -12.86 31.05 -17.94
C SER A 174 -12.14 32.40 -17.86
N SER A 175 -11.24 32.59 -16.89
CA SER A 175 -10.47 33.82 -16.75
C SER A 175 -9.30 33.95 -17.74
N ALA A 176 -8.80 32.85 -18.29
CA ALA A 176 -7.74 32.86 -19.29
C ALA A 176 -8.25 33.06 -20.74
N ASN A 177 -9.55 32.85 -20.96
CA ASN A 177 -10.21 32.99 -22.27
C ASN A 177 -10.89 34.36 -22.48
N ASN A 178 -10.82 35.26 -21.50
CA ASN A 178 -11.29 36.65 -21.55
C ASN A 178 -10.10 37.61 -21.54
#